data_AF-D0MZ71-F1
#
_entry.id   AF-D0MZ71-F1
#
_cell.length_a   1.000
_cell.length_b   1.000
_cell.length_c   1.000
_cell.angle_alpha   90.00
_cell.angle_beta   90.00
_cell.angle_gamma   90.00
#
_symmetry.space_group_name_H-M   'P 1'
#
loop_
_entity.id
_entity.type
_entity.pdbx_description
1 polymer ?
#
loop_
_entity_poly.entity_id
_entity_poly.type
_entity_poly.pdbx_seq_one_letter_code
_entity_poly.pdbx_strand_id
1 'polypeptide(L)'
;MAPAPTKNVYDLERLSAVSVSINKDPGQDGYTSAKTPDGNTVELEGGALRPGGMPVLTNKDTIGLLFQYAAVGVVYGMLPETIYPFMQEYLNCSGAQVAAAKELVVLPWSFKVFFGIISDCFPIYGYRRRPYMLIGWTVCIIMRLVMAIIPIGKPYYTVASDRDIDTADYTPDIEARINYDAPSEGAKYVIIMFFAAVGYVFSDVCSDSIVCELAQREPIALRGKTQSAIYAVRYVVVILGELLVGFCFNGEEYGGDFDFSLSFPQLMIIMTVLTVPALPITWFFIKEEKRERADFRKYINEFWDLLCTRVVYQIIAYHFFAGIFSSISYTASSPVQSYMVDVTPINSTLNDVLGHVCFLIGIMVTSKYGLHWNWRGMIVWTGLVVIIVDCAVALITVWDVFRSQWFWLGPPIAVQIPSGVAWIIALFVTVEIAGVGNEGAVYGLVTTVGNLASPFATTLTLLIDGPFNITNTRVLADDHSVRMDITYTIIISYVMTIFSWVFLFLLPKQKEDTQELARTGGSKVA
;
A
#
# COMPACT_ATOMS: atom_id res chain seq x y z
N MET A 1 -4.91 -64.02 2.30
CA MET A 1 -4.97 -63.81 0.84
C MET A 1 -6.01 -62.72 0.58
N ALA A 2 -5.52 -61.56 0.13
CA ALA A 2 -6.13 -60.30 -0.35
C ALA A 2 -7.62 -59.91 -0.11
N PRO A 3 -7.90 -58.63 0.21
CA PRO A 3 -9.23 -58.01 0.11
C PRO A 3 -9.50 -57.36 -1.27
N ALA A 4 -10.78 -57.12 -1.56
CA ALA A 4 -11.38 -56.77 -2.85
C ALA A 4 -11.06 -55.35 -3.40
N PRO A 5 -11.19 -55.12 -4.72
CA PRO A 5 -11.06 -53.80 -5.33
C PRO A 5 -12.39 -53.01 -5.38
N THR A 6 -12.23 -51.70 -5.21
CA THR A 6 -13.20 -50.60 -5.13
C THR A 6 -13.90 -50.29 -6.46
N LYS A 7 -15.22 -50.02 -6.40
CA LYS A 7 -16.03 -49.48 -7.50
C LYS A 7 -15.75 -47.98 -7.71
N ASN A 8 -15.35 -47.60 -8.92
CA ASN A 8 -15.34 -46.22 -9.38
C ASN A 8 -16.77 -45.73 -9.67
N VAL A 9 -17.09 -44.53 -9.20
CA VAL A 9 -18.39 -43.85 -9.36
C VAL A 9 -18.19 -42.67 -10.30
N TYR A 10 -18.29 -42.91 -11.60
CA TYR A 10 -18.54 -41.87 -12.61
C TYR A 10 -19.26 -42.50 -13.80
N ASP A 11 -20.53 -42.81 -13.59
CA ASP A 11 -21.51 -42.97 -14.66
C ASP A 11 -22.70 -42.11 -14.26
N LEU A 12 -23.00 -41.07 -15.06
CA LEU A 12 -24.36 -40.65 -15.41
C LEU A 12 -24.30 -39.45 -16.37
N GLU A 13 -24.77 -39.74 -17.58
CA GLU A 13 -25.01 -38.87 -18.72
C GLU A 13 -26.20 -37.89 -18.53
N ARG A 14 -26.15 -36.78 -19.31
CA ARG A 14 -27.21 -36.15 -20.14
C ARG A 14 -28.00 -34.89 -19.70
N LEU A 15 -28.23 -34.05 -20.75
CA LEU A 15 -29.19 -32.94 -21.00
C LEU A 15 -28.66 -31.52 -20.68
N SER A 16 -28.74 -30.48 -21.54
CA SER A 16 -29.30 -30.28 -22.89
C SER A 16 -28.81 -28.93 -23.45
N ALA A 17 -28.50 -28.85 -24.74
CA ALA A 17 -28.11 -27.63 -25.45
C ALA A 17 -29.31 -26.88 -26.03
N VAL A 18 -29.25 -25.53 -26.03
CA VAL A 18 -30.09 -24.65 -26.86
C VAL A 18 -29.17 -23.78 -27.72
N SER A 19 -29.56 -23.69 -28.98
CA SER A 19 -28.89 -23.22 -30.19
C SER A 19 -28.58 -21.72 -30.28
N VAL A 20 -27.44 -21.39 -30.91
CA VAL A 20 -27.29 -20.19 -31.75
C VAL A 20 -26.64 -20.58 -33.08
N SER A 21 -27.32 -20.24 -34.16
CA SER A 21 -27.03 -20.51 -35.56
C SER A 21 -25.98 -19.55 -36.15
N ILE A 22 -24.93 -20.09 -36.79
CA ILE A 22 -24.10 -19.35 -37.74
C ILE A 22 -23.97 -20.20 -39.02
N ASN A 23 -24.24 -19.56 -40.16
CA ASN A 23 -24.30 -20.13 -41.50
C ASN A 23 -22.98 -20.80 -41.93
N LYS A 24 -23.09 -21.96 -42.58
CA LYS A 24 -21.99 -22.75 -43.15
C LYS A 24 -21.53 -22.21 -44.51
N ASP A 25 -20.22 -22.09 -44.69
CA ASP A 25 -19.55 -22.33 -45.97
C ASP A 25 -19.11 -23.81 -46.03
N PRO A 26 -19.28 -24.54 -47.16
CA PRO A 26 -18.97 -25.96 -47.22
C PRO A 26 -17.57 -26.20 -47.78
N GLY A 27 -16.63 -26.65 -46.94
CA GLY A 27 -15.41 -27.29 -47.42
C GLY A 27 -14.17 -27.13 -46.55
N GLN A 28 -14.15 -27.73 -45.35
CA GLN A 28 -12.96 -28.37 -44.79
C GLN A 28 -13.32 -29.11 -43.50
N ASP A 29 -13.00 -30.40 -43.49
CA ASP A 29 -13.17 -31.32 -42.36
C ASP A 29 -12.34 -30.89 -41.14
N GLY A 30 -12.96 -30.87 -39.97
CA GLY A 30 -12.27 -30.61 -38.71
C GLY A 30 -13.22 -30.32 -37.55
N TYR A 31 -13.80 -31.36 -36.96
CA TYR A 31 -14.46 -31.29 -35.65
C TYR A 31 -13.46 -30.75 -34.61
N THR A 32 -13.64 -29.51 -34.16
CA THR A 32 -12.91 -28.99 -32.99
C THR A 32 -13.60 -29.49 -31.73
N SER A 33 -12.93 -30.47 -31.11
CA SER A 33 -13.32 -31.13 -29.88
C SER A 33 -13.26 -30.15 -28.70
N ALA A 34 -14.41 -29.82 -28.11
CA ALA A 34 -14.47 -29.27 -26.77
C ALA A 34 -14.28 -30.42 -25.76
N LYS A 35 -13.04 -30.60 -25.28
CA LYS A 35 -12.71 -31.44 -24.12
C LYS A 35 -11.51 -30.85 -23.38
N THR A 36 -11.67 -30.64 -22.07
CA THR A 36 -10.58 -30.78 -21.08
C THR A 36 -11.04 -31.90 -20.16
N PRO A 37 -10.17 -32.86 -19.78
CA PRO A 37 -9.05 -32.58 -18.86
C PRO A 37 -7.79 -33.43 -19.14
N ASP A 38 -6.67 -32.80 -19.50
CA ASP A 38 -5.31 -33.36 -19.36
C ASP A 38 -4.31 -32.31 -19.85
N GLY A 39 -3.37 -31.90 -18.98
CA GLY A 39 -1.97 -31.54 -19.28
C GLY A 39 -1.56 -30.53 -20.37
N ASN A 40 -2.44 -30.05 -21.24
CA ASN A 40 -2.09 -29.14 -22.33
C ASN A 40 -2.66 -27.76 -22.05
N THR A 41 -1.83 -26.90 -21.45
CA THR A 41 -2.03 -25.45 -21.51
C THR A 41 -2.17 -25.08 -22.98
N VAL A 42 -3.35 -24.64 -23.40
CA VAL A 42 -3.46 -23.88 -24.65
C VAL A 42 -2.51 -22.71 -24.48
N GLU A 43 -1.37 -22.72 -25.17
CA GLU A 43 -0.42 -21.61 -25.13
C GLU A 43 -1.14 -20.39 -25.68
N LEU A 44 -1.64 -19.56 -24.77
CA LEU A 44 -2.22 -18.28 -25.10
C LEU A 44 -1.11 -17.40 -25.71
N GLU A 45 -1.48 -16.62 -26.71
CA GLU A 45 -0.56 -15.81 -27.50
C GLU A 45 0.44 -15.03 -26.61
N GLY A 46 1.74 -15.27 -26.82
CA GLY A 46 2.81 -14.59 -26.07
C GLY A 46 2.92 -14.96 -24.58
N GLY A 47 2.41 -16.12 -24.16
CA GLY A 47 2.55 -16.64 -22.79
C GLY A 47 1.61 -16.02 -21.76
N ALA A 48 0.48 -15.44 -22.20
CA ALA A 48 -0.55 -14.90 -21.33
C ALA A 48 -1.14 -15.97 -20.39
N LEU A 49 -1.57 -15.57 -19.18
CA LEU A 49 -2.22 -16.45 -18.21
C LEU A 49 -3.73 -16.57 -18.43
N ARG A 50 -4.34 -15.56 -19.08
CA ARG A 50 -5.78 -15.49 -19.32
C ARG A 50 -6.08 -14.99 -20.75
N PRO A 51 -7.12 -15.50 -21.43
CA PRO A 51 -7.53 -14.99 -22.73
C PRO A 51 -8.07 -13.55 -22.62
N GLY A 52 -8.00 -12.80 -23.72
CA GLY A 52 -8.57 -11.44 -23.83
C GLY A 52 -7.64 -10.39 -24.44
N GLY A 53 -6.42 -10.76 -24.83
CA GLY A 53 -5.45 -9.88 -25.49
C GLY A 53 -4.89 -8.78 -24.58
N MET A 54 -3.95 -7.99 -25.12
CA MET A 54 -3.32 -6.90 -24.37
C MET A 54 -4.37 -5.86 -23.93
N PRO A 55 -4.51 -5.58 -22.63
CA PRO A 55 -5.43 -4.57 -22.14
C PRO A 55 -5.02 -3.17 -22.62
N VAL A 56 -5.96 -2.44 -23.22
CA VAL A 56 -5.80 -1.02 -23.54
C VAL A 56 -6.46 -0.22 -22.42
N LEU A 57 -5.67 0.43 -21.57
CA LEU A 57 -6.18 1.11 -20.36
C LEU A 57 -6.99 2.38 -20.65
N THR A 58 -6.85 2.95 -21.85
CA THR A 58 -7.60 4.13 -22.30
C THR A 58 -8.96 3.79 -22.91
N ASN A 59 -9.28 2.50 -23.06
CA ASN A 59 -10.57 2.06 -23.57
C ASN A 59 -11.68 2.38 -22.55
N LYS A 60 -12.92 2.58 -23.03
CA LYS A 60 -14.10 2.83 -22.21
C LYS A 60 -14.31 1.77 -21.12
N ASP A 61 -13.95 0.52 -21.41
CA ASP A 61 -14.14 -0.62 -20.50
C ASP A 61 -13.13 -0.67 -19.34
N THR A 62 -12.02 0.08 -19.43
CA THR A 62 -10.86 0.02 -18.51
C THR A 62 -10.44 1.38 -17.97
N ILE A 63 -10.78 2.49 -18.64
CA ILE A 63 -10.46 3.85 -18.19
C ILE A 63 -11.04 4.16 -16.82
N GLY A 64 -12.18 3.54 -16.49
CA GLY A 64 -12.77 3.63 -15.16
C GLY A 64 -11.79 3.20 -14.08
N LEU A 65 -10.95 2.20 -14.34
CA LEU A 65 -9.93 1.69 -13.41
C LEU A 65 -8.83 2.71 -13.12
N LEU A 66 -8.35 3.45 -14.14
CA LEU A 66 -7.38 4.53 -13.93
C LEU A 66 -7.96 5.61 -13.01
N PHE A 67 -9.24 5.95 -13.20
CA PHE A 67 -9.93 6.89 -12.32
C PHE A 67 -10.06 6.35 -10.89
N GLN A 68 -10.33 5.06 -10.70
CA GLN A 68 -10.37 4.47 -9.35
C GLN A 68 -9.04 4.65 -8.62
N TYR A 69 -7.92 4.38 -9.31
CA TYR A 69 -6.59 4.54 -8.71
C TYR A 69 -6.24 6.01 -8.45
N ALA A 70 -6.69 6.93 -9.29
CA ALA A 70 -6.61 8.36 -9.03
C ALA A 70 -7.41 8.74 -7.77
N ALA A 71 -8.66 8.30 -7.66
CA ALA A 71 -9.51 8.56 -6.49
C ALA A 71 -8.93 7.96 -5.20
N VAL A 72 -8.36 6.75 -5.27
CA VAL A 72 -7.59 6.15 -4.16
C VAL A 72 -6.40 7.04 -3.79
N GLY A 73 -5.68 7.56 -4.78
CA GLY A 73 -4.56 8.49 -4.57
C GLY A 73 -4.97 9.76 -3.84
N VAL A 74 -6.15 10.33 -4.13
CA VAL A 74 -6.69 11.50 -3.41
C VAL A 74 -6.84 11.19 -1.92
N VAL A 75 -7.50 10.08 -1.58
CA VAL A 75 -7.78 9.77 -0.17
C VAL A 75 -6.50 9.33 0.55
N TYR A 76 -5.68 8.51 -0.09
CA TYR A 76 -4.44 7.99 0.48
C TYR A 76 -3.38 9.08 0.70
N GLY A 77 -3.25 10.04 -0.23
CA GLY A 77 -2.27 11.13 -0.11
C GLY A 77 -2.74 12.33 0.69
N MET A 78 -4.06 12.57 0.83
CA MET A 78 -4.55 13.72 1.60
C MET A 78 -4.96 13.36 3.02
N LEU A 79 -5.68 12.24 3.24
CA LEU A 79 -6.29 11.97 4.55
C LEU A 79 -5.26 11.79 5.67
N PRO A 80 -4.21 10.95 5.52
CA PRO A 80 -3.21 10.77 6.58
C PRO A 80 -2.39 12.03 6.83
N GLU A 81 -2.10 12.83 5.79
CA GLU A 81 -1.32 14.06 5.90
C GLU A 81 -2.03 15.14 6.72
N THR A 82 -3.36 15.11 6.81
CA THR A 82 -4.07 16.05 7.70
C THR A 82 -3.82 15.78 9.18
N ILE A 83 -3.39 14.58 9.57
CA ILE A 83 -3.34 14.17 10.97
C ILE A 83 -2.39 15.06 11.79
N TYR A 84 -1.22 15.38 11.27
CA TYR A 84 -0.26 16.25 11.98
C TYR A 84 -0.82 17.68 12.19
N PRO A 85 -1.11 18.46 11.13
CA PRO A 85 -1.57 19.83 11.31
C PRO A 85 -2.90 19.89 12.06
N PHE A 86 -3.83 18.96 11.81
CA PHE A 86 -5.14 18.99 12.45
C PHE A 86 -5.10 18.51 13.91
N MET A 87 -4.47 17.37 14.21
CA MET A 87 -4.51 16.84 15.58
C MET A 87 -3.47 17.48 16.48
N GLN A 88 -2.24 17.65 15.99
CA GLN A 88 -1.16 18.19 16.81
C GLN A 88 -1.24 19.71 16.88
N GLU A 89 -1.28 20.40 15.75
CA GLU A 89 -1.13 21.85 15.75
C GLU A 89 -2.46 22.58 16.08
N TYR A 90 -3.59 22.11 15.53
CA TYR A 90 -4.89 22.75 15.74
C TYR A 90 -5.55 22.32 17.06
N LEU A 91 -5.60 21.01 17.34
CA LEU A 91 -6.25 20.46 18.54
C LEU A 91 -5.30 20.28 19.73
N ASN A 92 -3.98 20.43 19.57
CA ASN A 92 -2.98 20.19 20.61
C ASN A 92 -3.05 18.78 21.24
N CYS A 93 -3.30 17.76 20.42
CA CYS A 93 -3.22 16.37 20.83
C CYS A 93 -1.77 15.99 21.15
N SER A 94 -1.59 15.13 22.16
CA SER A 94 -0.27 14.60 22.51
C SER A 94 0.35 13.81 21.35
N GLY A 95 1.68 13.76 21.27
CA GLY A 95 2.38 12.98 20.24
C GLY A 95 1.98 11.50 20.21
N ALA A 96 1.63 10.92 21.35
CA ALA A 96 1.11 9.55 21.44
C ALA A 96 -0.27 9.39 20.74
N GLN A 97 -1.17 10.38 20.89
CA GLN A 97 -2.46 10.38 20.20
C GLN A 97 -2.29 10.53 18.68
N VAL A 98 -1.36 11.38 18.24
CA VAL A 98 -1.04 11.60 16.82
C VAL A 98 -0.48 10.33 16.17
N ALA A 99 0.47 9.67 16.83
CA ALA A 99 1.04 8.41 16.35
C ALA A 99 -0.04 7.31 16.25
N ALA A 100 -0.87 7.16 17.29
CA ALA A 100 -1.98 6.21 17.28
C ALA A 100 -3.00 6.51 16.17
N ALA A 101 -3.26 7.79 15.87
CA ALA A 101 -4.15 8.19 14.80
C ALA A 101 -3.62 7.81 13.41
N LYS A 102 -2.33 8.04 13.15
CA LYS A 102 -1.68 7.64 11.89
C LYS A 102 -1.82 6.14 11.64
N GLU A 103 -1.51 5.33 12.64
CA GLU A 103 -1.65 3.87 12.57
C GLU A 103 -3.11 3.45 12.36
N LEU A 104 -4.05 4.03 13.10
CA LEU A 104 -5.46 3.65 13.00
C LEU A 104 -6.03 3.96 11.61
N VAL A 105 -5.68 5.09 11.00
CA VAL A 105 -6.16 5.45 9.65
C VAL A 105 -5.63 4.50 8.57
N VAL A 106 -4.42 3.96 8.73
CA VAL A 106 -3.82 3.00 7.78
C VAL A 106 -4.22 1.55 8.07
N LEU A 107 -4.69 1.24 9.27
CA LEU A 107 -5.07 -0.10 9.70
C LEU A 107 -5.99 -0.88 8.71
N PRO A 108 -6.98 -0.27 8.02
CA PRO A 108 -7.81 -1.00 7.06
C PRO A 108 -7.04 -1.72 5.94
N TRP A 109 -5.85 -1.24 5.58
CA TRP A 109 -4.97 -1.89 4.60
C TRP A 109 -4.48 -3.27 5.05
N SER A 110 -4.45 -3.54 6.36
CA SER A 110 -4.12 -4.84 6.95
C SER A 110 -5.29 -5.83 6.93
N PHE A 111 -6.48 -5.41 6.49
CA PHE A 111 -7.66 -6.28 6.38
C PHE A 111 -8.06 -6.57 4.92
N LYS A 112 -7.19 -6.22 3.94
CA LYS A 112 -7.49 -6.38 2.51
C LYS A 112 -7.86 -7.80 2.10
N VAL A 113 -7.26 -8.82 2.73
CA VAL A 113 -7.60 -10.23 2.47
C VAL A 113 -9.09 -10.52 2.71
N PHE A 114 -9.67 -9.98 3.79
CA PHE A 114 -11.08 -10.22 4.13
C PHE A 114 -12.02 -9.53 3.14
N PHE A 115 -11.70 -8.31 2.73
CA PHE A 115 -12.43 -7.61 1.66
C PHE A 115 -12.36 -8.38 0.33
N GLY A 116 -11.20 -8.98 0.04
CA GLY A 116 -10.99 -9.85 -1.11
C GLY A 116 -11.92 -11.06 -1.08
N ILE A 117 -11.91 -11.82 0.01
CA ILE A 117 -12.77 -13.00 0.22
C ILE A 117 -14.25 -12.65 0.09
N ILE A 118 -14.69 -11.53 0.68
CA ILE A 118 -16.10 -11.10 0.61
C ILE A 118 -16.52 -10.83 -0.85
N SER A 119 -15.71 -10.05 -1.58
CA SER A 119 -16.01 -9.71 -2.97
C SER A 119 -15.89 -10.91 -3.92
N ASP A 120 -14.99 -11.86 -3.63
CA ASP A 120 -14.83 -13.10 -4.40
C ASP A 120 -16.05 -14.03 -4.24
N CYS A 121 -16.57 -14.16 -3.01
CA CYS A 121 -17.56 -15.19 -2.68
C CYS A 121 -19.02 -14.76 -2.89
N PHE A 122 -19.34 -13.49 -2.63
CA PHE A 122 -20.72 -13.03 -2.48
C PHE A 122 -21.08 -11.99 -3.55
N PRO A 123 -21.31 -12.37 -4.82
CA PRO A 123 -21.74 -11.41 -5.84
C PRO A 123 -23.10 -10.79 -5.48
N ILE A 124 -23.22 -9.48 -5.63
CA ILE A 124 -24.46 -8.73 -5.43
C ILE A 124 -25.10 -8.50 -6.80
N TYR A 125 -26.33 -8.99 -7.01
CA TYR A 125 -27.02 -9.00 -8.31
C TYR A 125 -26.19 -9.66 -9.45
N GLY A 126 -25.33 -10.61 -9.10
CA GLY A 126 -24.44 -11.31 -10.03
C GLY A 126 -23.12 -10.59 -10.32
N TYR A 127 -22.87 -9.41 -9.76
CA TYR A 127 -21.60 -8.68 -9.90
C TYR A 127 -20.73 -8.86 -8.65
N ARG A 128 -19.48 -9.31 -8.82
CA ARG A 128 -18.51 -9.54 -7.75
C ARG A 128 -17.75 -8.29 -7.31
N ARG A 129 -17.62 -7.26 -8.15
CA ARG A 129 -16.73 -6.10 -7.89
C ARG A 129 -17.48 -4.77 -7.85
N ARG A 130 -18.20 -4.41 -8.91
CA ARG A 130 -18.86 -3.10 -9.03
C ARG A 130 -19.71 -2.71 -7.82
N PRO A 131 -20.57 -3.59 -7.26
CA PRO A 131 -21.41 -3.21 -6.13
C PRO A 131 -20.59 -2.90 -4.87
N TYR A 132 -19.53 -3.66 -4.62
CA TYR A 132 -18.65 -3.43 -3.48
C TYR A 132 -17.83 -2.15 -3.61
N MET A 133 -17.39 -1.81 -4.82
CA MET A 133 -16.76 -0.52 -5.11
C MET A 133 -17.71 0.65 -4.86
N LEU A 134 -18.99 0.52 -5.27
CA LEU A 134 -19.99 1.55 -4.98
C LEU A 134 -20.24 1.68 -3.48
N ILE A 135 -20.37 0.58 -2.75
CA ILE A 135 -20.55 0.57 -1.30
C ILE A 135 -19.36 1.24 -0.62
N GLY A 136 -18.13 0.84 -0.97
CA GLY A 136 -16.93 1.37 -0.37
C GLY A 136 -16.76 2.88 -0.60
N TRP A 137 -16.92 3.35 -1.85
CA TRP A 137 -16.88 4.78 -2.15
C TRP A 137 -18.00 5.55 -1.46
N THR A 138 -19.20 5.00 -1.38
CA THR A 138 -20.33 5.63 -0.69
C THR A 138 -20.02 5.81 0.80
N VAL A 139 -19.50 4.78 1.47
CA VAL A 139 -19.06 4.88 2.87
C VAL A 139 -17.97 5.95 3.01
N CYS A 140 -16.96 5.94 2.15
CA CYS A 140 -15.87 6.92 2.19
C CYS A 140 -16.36 8.36 1.99
N ILE A 141 -17.29 8.58 1.06
CA ILE A 141 -17.89 9.90 0.80
C ILE A 141 -18.75 10.35 1.98
N ILE A 142 -19.62 9.48 2.51
CA ILE A 142 -20.47 9.82 3.66
C ILE A 142 -19.62 10.21 4.86
N MET A 143 -18.59 9.43 5.20
CA MET A 143 -17.73 9.71 6.36
C MET A 143 -17.00 11.06 6.21
N ARG A 144 -16.54 11.41 5.00
CA ARG A 144 -15.93 12.73 4.76
C ARG A 144 -16.93 13.87 4.78
N LEU A 145 -18.15 13.67 4.27
CA LEU A 145 -19.23 14.67 4.40
C LEU A 145 -19.61 14.88 5.87
N VAL A 146 -19.65 13.82 6.67
CA VAL A 146 -19.86 13.93 8.12
C VAL A 146 -18.76 14.77 8.76
N MET A 147 -17.48 14.53 8.44
CA MET A 147 -16.37 15.37 8.92
C MET A 147 -16.44 16.82 8.44
N ALA A 148 -17.00 17.07 7.25
CA ALA A 148 -17.21 18.42 6.73
C ALA A 148 -18.35 19.18 7.42
N ILE A 149 -19.32 18.48 8.01
CA ILE A 149 -20.52 19.09 8.62
C ILE A 149 -20.38 19.20 10.14
N ILE A 150 -19.65 18.28 10.78
CA ILE A 150 -19.44 18.33 12.23
C ILE A 150 -18.61 19.57 12.58
N PRO A 151 -19.10 20.46 13.47
CA PRO A 151 -18.33 21.59 13.93
C PRO A 151 -17.10 21.10 14.68
N ILE A 152 -15.93 21.55 14.24
CA ILE A 152 -14.65 21.19 14.85
C ILE A 152 -14.52 21.77 16.25
N GLY A 153 -15.09 22.97 16.46
CA GLY A 153 -14.82 23.77 17.65
C GLY A 153 -13.77 24.84 17.36
N LYS A 154 -13.29 25.50 18.41
CA LYS A 154 -12.19 26.46 18.32
C LYS A 154 -10.85 25.72 18.47
N PRO A 155 -9.77 26.21 17.84
CA PRO A 155 -8.43 25.66 18.06
C PRO A 155 -8.03 25.77 19.54
N TYR A 156 -7.04 24.98 19.95
CA TYR A 156 -6.49 25.01 21.31
C TYR A 156 -5.99 26.42 21.67
N TYR A 157 -5.18 27.01 20.79
CA TYR A 157 -4.75 28.41 20.88
C TYR A 157 -5.75 29.29 20.14
N THR A 158 -6.58 30.02 20.89
CA THR A 158 -7.55 30.96 20.29
C THR A 158 -6.88 32.20 19.69
N VAL A 159 -5.67 32.52 20.16
CA VAL A 159 -4.74 33.48 19.57
C VAL A 159 -3.46 32.72 19.25
N ALA A 160 -3.06 32.66 17.97
CA ALA A 160 -1.98 31.79 17.53
C ALA A 160 -0.63 32.09 18.18
N SER A 161 -0.32 33.37 18.43
CA SER A 161 0.94 33.81 19.06
C SER A 161 1.15 33.28 20.48
N ASP A 162 0.09 32.80 21.15
CA ASP A 162 0.20 32.22 22.50
C ASP A 162 0.97 30.88 22.49
N ARG A 163 1.07 30.25 21.32
CA ARG A 163 1.83 29.02 21.11
C ARG A 163 3.34 29.20 21.35
N ASP A 164 3.85 30.40 21.07
CA ASP A 164 5.29 30.71 21.14
C ASP A 164 5.73 31.19 22.53
N ILE A 165 4.79 31.35 23.46
CA ILE A 165 5.05 31.77 24.83
C ILE A 165 5.30 30.52 25.68
N ASP A 166 6.35 30.51 26.50
CA ASP A 166 6.57 29.41 27.45
C ASP A 166 5.40 29.35 28.45
N THR A 167 4.93 28.13 28.72
CA THR A 167 3.94 27.84 29.76
C THR A 167 4.26 28.46 31.13
N ALA A 168 5.55 28.62 31.46
CA ALA A 168 5.98 29.28 32.70
C ALA A 168 5.67 30.78 32.74
N ASP A 169 5.54 31.41 31.57
CA ASP A 169 5.31 32.85 31.37
C ASP A 169 3.85 33.16 31.04
N TYR A 170 2.94 32.19 31.19
CA TYR A 170 1.52 32.41 30.94
C TYR A 170 0.93 33.40 31.94
N THR A 171 0.34 34.47 31.39
CA THR A 171 -0.47 35.40 32.17
C THR A 171 -1.85 34.79 32.43
N PRO A 172 -2.56 35.19 33.50
CA PRO A 172 -3.93 34.71 33.75
C PRO A 172 -4.89 34.93 32.57
N ASP A 173 -4.67 35.99 31.78
CA ASP A 173 -5.46 36.28 30.58
C ASP A 173 -5.15 35.32 29.42
N ILE A 174 -3.92 34.78 29.34
CA ILE A 174 -3.54 33.71 28.38
C ILE A 174 -4.21 32.41 28.80
N GLU A 175 -4.06 32.02 30.07
CA GLU A 175 -4.68 30.79 30.59
C GLU A 175 -6.20 30.76 30.40
N ALA A 176 -6.87 31.90 30.63
CA ALA A 176 -8.33 31.98 30.52
C ALA A 176 -8.86 31.85 29.08
N ARG A 177 -8.05 32.13 28.05
CA ARG A 177 -8.47 32.06 26.64
C ARG A 177 -8.01 30.80 25.90
N ILE A 178 -7.15 29.98 26.53
CA ILE A 178 -6.76 28.68 25.98
C ILE A 178 -7.95 27.72 26.03
N ASN A 179 -8.18 27.01 24.94
CA ASN A 179 -9.22 25.99 24.84
C ASN A 179 -8.68 24.61 25.22
N TYR A 180 -8.63 24.32 26.52
CA TYR A 180 -8.13 23.04 27.04
C TYR A 180 -8.96 21.82 26.64
N ASP A 181 -10.20 22.02 26.16
CA ASP A 181 -11.08 20.92 25.72
C ASP A 181 -10.80 20.48 24.26
N ALA A 182 -10.06 21.28 23.46
CA ALA A 182 -9.79 20.96 22.05
C ALA A 182 -9.20 19.56 21.80
N PRO A 183 -8.23 19.05 22.60
CA PRO A 183 -7.64 17.72 22.37
C PRO A 183 -8.66 16.58 22.52
N SER A 184 -9.73 16.78 23.32
CA SER A 184 -10.76 15.77 23.54
C SER A 184 -11.59 15.48 22.28
N GLU A 185 -11.62 16.42 21.33
CA GLU A 185 -12.31 16.30 20.05
C GLU A 185 -11.53 15.48 19.01
N GLY A 186 -10.24 15.17 19.25
CA GLY A 186 -9.43 14.44 18.27
C GLY A 186 -9.96 13.03 17.99
N ALA A 187 -10.34 12.29 19.02
CA ALA A 187 -10.72 10.88 18.90
C ALA A 187 -11.92 10.65 17.97
N LYS A 188 -12.94 11.54 17.99
CA LYS A 188 -14.10 11.42 17.10
C LYS A 188 -13.69 11.50 15.62
N TYR A 189 -12.76 12.39 15.27
CA TYR A 189 -12.29 12.55 13.89
C TYR A 189 -11.49 11.34 13.43
N VAL A 190 -10.59 10.81 14.27
CA VAL A 190 -9.81 9.62 13.93
C VAL A 190 -10.72 8.43 13.63
N ILE A 191 -11.77 8.22 14.43
CA ILE A 191 -12.74 7.13 14.19
C ILE A 191 -13.44 7.32 12.84
N ILE A 192 -13.85 8.54 12.48
CA ILE A 192 -14.50 8.80 11.21
C ILE A 192 -13.52 8.66 10.04
N MET A 193 -12.27 9.09 10.19
CA MET A 193 -11.18 8.87 9.22
C MET A 193 -10.93 7.38 9.01
N PHE A 194 -10.92 6.57 10.08
CA PHE A 194 -10.81 5.11 10.00
C PHE A 194 -11.93 4.50 9.14
N PHE A 195 -13.19 4.88 9.37
CA PHE A 195 -14.30 4.36 8.54
C PHE A 195 -14.26 4.90 7.10
N ALA A 196 -13.79 6.13 6.89
CA ALA A 196 -13.52 6.63 5.54
C ALA A 196 -12.45 5.78 4.84
N ALA A 197 -11.42 5.36 5.59
CA ALA A 197 -10.35 4.49 5.12
C ALA A 197 -10.84 3.08 4.79
N VAL A 198 -11.65 2.47 5.65
CA VAL A 198 -12.33 1.18 5.36
C VAL A 198 -13.08 1.23 4.04
N GLY A 199 -13.84 2.31 3.80
CA GLY A 199 -14.63 2.47 2.57
C GLY A 199 -13.79 2.47 1.30
N TYR A 200 -12.77 3.34 1.21
CA TYR A 200 -11.98 3.41 -0.03
C TYR A 200 -11.08 2.19 -0.19
N VAL A 201 -10.53 1.61 0.89
CA VAL A 201 -9.71 0.39 0.83
C VAL A 201 -10.54 -0.80 0.32
N PHE A 202 -11.84 -0.89 0.68
CA PHE A 202 -12.70 -1.93 0.12
C PHE A 202 -12.87 -1.78 -1.40
N SER A 203 -13.03 -0.53 -1.88
CA SER A 203 -13.11 -0.24 -3.31
C SER A 203 -11.78 -0.50 -4.03
N ASP A 204 -10.67 -0.23 -3.36
CA ASP A 204 -9.31 -0.51 -3.83
C ASP A 204 -9.08 -2.01 -4.03
N VAL A 205 -9.46 -2.86 -3.07
CA VAL A 205 -9.33 -4.33 -3.20
C VAL A 205 -10.10 -4.88 -4.41
N CYS A 206 -11.30 -4.36 -4.65
CA CYS A 206 -12.07 -4.74 -5.82
C CYS A 206 -11.37 -4.29 -7.12
N SER A 207 -10.74 -3.12 -7.11
CA SER A 207 -9.96 -2.59 -8.24
C SER A 207 -8.70 -3.42 -8.48
N ASP A 208 -7.94 -3.76 -7.43
CA ASP A 208 -6.77 -4.65 -7.48
C ASP A 208 -7.14 -6.03 -8.07
N SER A 209 -8.32 -6.54 -7.73
CA SER A 209 -8.82 -7.80 -8.31
C SER A 209 -9.00 -7.70 -9.83
N ILE A 210 -9.61 -6.61 -10.31
CA ILE A 210 -9.80 -6.36 -11.76
C ILE A 210 -8.44 -6.17 -12.44
N VAL A 211 -7.50 -5.50 -11.79
CA VAL A 211 -6.12 -5.32 -12.29
C VAL A 211 -5.43 -6.65 -12.45
N CYS A 212 -5.56 -7.54 -11.46
CA CYS A 212 -5.01 -8.87 -11.54
C CYS A 212 -5.58 -9.61 -12.77
N GLU A 213 -6.90 -9.56 -12.96
CA GLU A 213 -7.57 -10.16 -14.11
C GLU A 213 -7.11 -9.57 -15.46
N LEU A 214 -6.75 -8.29 -15.53
CA LEU A 214 -6.25 -7.62 -16.74
C LEU A 214 -4.76 -7.90 -16.97
N ALA A 215 -3.94 -7.85 -15.93
CA ALA A 215 -2.51 -8.13 -15.99
C ALA A 215 -2.24 -9.58 -16.41
N GLN A 216 -3.09 -10.53 -16.01
CA GLN A 216 -3.01 -11.92 -16.48
C GLN A 216 -3.23 -12.09 -17.99
N ARG A 217 -3.87 -11.12 -18.66
CA ARG A 217 -4.05 -11.14 -20.13
C ARG A 217 -2.83 -10.61 -20.88
N GLU A 218 -1.91 -9.96 -20.19
CA GLU A 218 -0.70 -9.42 -20.80
C GLU A 218 0.25 -10.56 -21.22
N PRO A 219 0.85 -10.48 -22.42
CA PRO A 219 1.95 -11.35 -22.82
C PRO A 219 3.09 -11.27 -21.80
N ILE A 220 3.86 -12.35 -21.63
CA ILE A 220 4.89 -12.47 -20.59
C ILE A 220 5.92 -11.32 -20.61
N ALA A 221 6.26 -10.83 -21.81
CA ALA A 221 7.19 -9.73 -22.02
C ALA A 221 6.66 -8.36 -21.56
N LEU A 222 5.35 -8.18 -21.55
CA LEU A 222 4.69 -6.92 -21.17
C LEU A 222 3.93 -7.04 -19.84
N ARG A 223 3.87 -8.23 -19.24
CA ARG A 223 3.13 -8.45 -18.00
C ARG A 223 3.66 -7.59 -16.85
N GLY A 224 2.76 -6.87 -16.20
CA GLY A 224 3.07 -5.88 -15.17
C GLY A 224 2.95 -4.44 -15.68
N LYS A 225 2.75 -4.21 -16.98
CA LYS A 225 2.51 -2.87 -17.54
C LYS A 225 1.23 -2.25 -16.98
N THR A 226 0.15 -3.03 -16.90
CA THR A 226 -1.12 -2.59 -16.31
C THR A 226 -0.95 -2.17 -14.85
N GLN A 227 -0.30 -3.00 -14.03
CA GLN A 227 -0.01 -2.68 -12.63
C GLN A 227 0.87 -1.43 -12.50
N SER A 228 1.92 -1.31 -13.31
CA SER A 228 2.78 -0.13 -13.26
C SER A 228 2.02 1.16 -13.60
N ALA A 229 1.17 1.12 -14.62
CA ALA A 229 0.44 2.30 -15.10
C ALA A 229 -0.59 2.81 -14.09
N ILE A 230 -1.37 1.92 -13.49
CA ILE A 230 -2.38 2.30 -12.48
C ILE A 230 -1.72 2.85 -11.20
N TYR A 231 -0.60 2.28 -10.76
CA TYR A 231 0.11 2.76 -9.58
C TYR A 231 0.84 4.06 -9.87
N ALA A 232 1.33 4.26 -11.09
CA ALA A 232 1.82 5.55 -11.51
C ALA A 232 0.75 6.64 -11.41
N VAL A 233 -0.47 6.36 -11.91
CA VAL A 233 -1.61 7.29 -11.77
C VAL A 233 -1.92 7.55 -10.29
N ARG A 234 -1.97 6.51 -9.45
CA ARG A 234 -2.18 6.67 -8.01
C ARG A 234 -1.16 7.61 -7.39
N TYR A 235 0.14 7.33 -7.58
CA TYR A 235 1.20 8.08 -6.92
C TYR A 235 1.32 9.52 -7.43
N VAL A 236 1.03 9.78 -8.71
CA VAL A 236 0.91 11.17 -9.20
C VAL A 236 -0.16 11.93 -8.41
N VAL A 237 -1.31 11.32 -8.15
CA VAL A 237 -2.38 11.98 -7.39
C VAL A 237 -2.09 12.04 -5.89
N VAL A 238 -1.37 11.06 -5.33
CA VAL A 238 -0.84 11.12 -3.95
C VAL A 238 0.05 12.36 -3.79
N ILE A 239 1.05 12.52 -4.65
CA ILE A 239 1.98 13.66 -4.65
C ILE A 239 1.23 14.99 -4.74
N LEU A 240 0.25 15.09 -5.64
CA LEU A 240 -0.59 16.30 -5.76
C LEU A 240 -1.44 16.54 -4.49
N GLY A 241 -1.88 15.47 -3.83
CA GLY A 241 -2.64 15.54 -2.59
C GLY A 241 -1.80 16.03 -1.42
N GLU A 242 -0.61 15.47 -1.24
CA GLU A 242 0.33 15.87 -0.20
C GLU A 242 0.76 17.32 -0.38
N LEU A 243 1.07 17.74 -1.61
CA LEU A 243 1.38 19.14 -1.92
C LEU A 243 0.21 20.07 -1.60
N LEU A 244 -1.03 19.66 -1.89
CA LEU A 244 -2.21 20.44 -1.56
C LEU A 244 -2.35 20.60 -0.04
N VAL A 245 -2.24 19.52 0.73
CA VAL A 245 -2.33 19.58 2.19
C VAL A 245 -1.19 20.39 2.78
N GLY A 246 0.06 20.10 2.41
CA GLY A 246 1.25 20.78 2.94
C GLY A 246 1.27 22.29 2.64
N PHE A 247 0.78 22.71 1.48
CA PHE A 247 0.67 24.14 1.15
C PHE A 247 -0.54 24.81 1.80
N CYS A 248 -1.68 24.13 1.86
CA CYS A 248 -2.93 24.74 2.33
C CYS A 248 -3.12 24.67 3.85
N PHE A 249 -2.38 23.84 4.58
CA PHE A 249 -2.44 23.72 6.05
C PHE A 249 -1.21 24.38 6.70
N ASN A 250 -0.86 25.58 6.23
CA ASN A 250 0.32 26.33 6.68
C ASN A 250 -0.04 27.71 7.26
N GLY A 251 -1.31 27.95 7.62
CA GLY A 251 -1.70 29.18 8.31
C GLY A 251 -1.41 29.14 9.80
N GLU A 252 -1.56 30.28 10.48
CA GLU A 252 -1.28 30.46 11.91
C GLU A 252 -1.99 29.42 12.79
N GLU A 253 -3.23 29.05 12.45
CA GLU A 253 -4.02 28.04 13.19
C GLU A 253 -3.38 26.64 13.18
N TYR A 254 -2.60 26.32 12.15
CA TYR A 254 -1.87 25.06 11.99
C TYR A 254 -0.36 25.21 12.29
N GLY A 255 0.07 26.35 12.85
CA GLY A 255 1.48 26.57 13.22
C GLY A 255 2.41 26.95 12.08
N GLY A 256 1.85 27.43 10.97
CA GLY A 256 2.63 27.98 9.87
C GLY A 256 2.53 29.50 9.78
N ASP A 257 3.29 30.08 8.85
CA ASP A 257 3.46 31.53 8.71
C ASP A 257 2.59 32.14 7.60
N PHE A 258 1.70 31.36 6.96
CA PHE A 258 0.93 31.85 5.82
C PHE A 258 -0.31 32.64 6.27
N ASP A 259 -0.58 33.75 5.57
CA ASP A 259 -1.83 34.53 5.73
C ASP A 259 -3.09 33.77 5.29
N PHE A 260 -2.93 32.57 4.70
CA PHE A 260 -4.01 31.76 4.16
C PHE A 260 -3.88 30.29 4.58
N SER A 261 -4.99 29.71 5.02
CA SER A 261 -5.15 28.28 5.25
C SER A 261 -6.52 27.78 4.79
N LEU A 262 -6.59 26.51 4.40
CA LEU A 262 -7.85 25.80 4.29
C LEU A 262 -8.24 25.24 5.66
N SER A 263 -9.51 25.42 6.02
CA SER A 263 -10.07 24.71 7.16
C SER A 263 -10.20 23.21 6.86
N PHE A 264 -10.06 22.37 7.89
CA PHE A 264 -10.27 20.93 7.78
C PHE A 264 -11.59 20.52 7.08
N PRO A 265 -12.75 21.16 7.32
CA PRO A 265 -13.99 20.84 6.62
C PRO A 265 -13.95 21.20 5.13
N GLN A 266 -13.31 22.31 4.76
CA GLN A 266 -13.14 22.70 3.36
C GLN A 266 -12.32 21.64 2.61
N LEU A 267 -11.24 21.12 3.21
CA LEU A 267 -10.48 20.04 2.61
C LEU A 267 -11.32 18.76 2.46
N MET A 268 -12.11 18.38 3.47
CA MET A 268 -13.00 17.22 3.37
C MET A 268 -14.03 17.37 2.24
N ILE A 269 -14.53 18.58 1.98
CA ILE A 269 -15.40 18.88 0.84
C ILE A 269 -14.63 18.73 -0.48
N ILE A 270 -13.42 19.30 -0.59
CA ILE A 270 -12.58 19.18 -1.80
C ILE A 270 -12.33 17.70 -2.11
N MET A 271 -11.86 16.92 -1.13
CA MET A 271 -11.64 15.49 -1.27
C MET A 271 -12.91 14.75 -1.71
N THR A 272 -14.06 15.13 -1.15
CA THR A 272 -15.35 14.56 -1.53
C THR A 272 -15.67 14.86 -2.99
N VAL A 273 -15.59 16.11 -3.42
CA VAL A 273 -15.84 16.53 -4.81
C VAL A 273 -14.94 15.78 -5.79
N LEU A 274 -13.66 15.60 -5.47
CA LEU A 274 -12.71 14.87 -6.32
C LEU A 274 -13.01 13.37 -6.47
N THR A 275 -13.72 12.77 -5.52
CA THR A 275 -13.95 11.32 -5.46
C THR A 275 -15.40 10.91 -5.71
N VAL A 276 -16.38 11.80 -5.59
CA VAL A 276 -17.79 11.56 -5.96
C VAL A 276 -17.93 11.01 -7.39
N PRO A 277 -17.18 11.48 -8.40
CA PRO A 277 -17.25 10.89 -9.74
C PRO A 277 -16.85 9.41 -9.80
N ALA A 278 -16.18 8.86 -8.78
CA ALA A 278 -15.85 7.44 -8.71
C ALA A 278 -17.11 6.56 -8.73
N LEU A 279 -18.24 7.04 -8.19
CA LEU A 279 -19.51 6.31 -8.18
C LEU A 279 -20.07 6.10 -9.60
N PRO A 280 -20.41 7.15 -10.39
CA PRO A 280 -20.89 6.94 -11.75
C PRO A 280 -19.83 6.27 -12.64
N ILE A 281 -18.54 6.57 -12.44
CA ILE A 281 -17.47 5.94 -13.23
C ILE A 281 -17.38 4.44 -12.98
N THR A 282 -17.55 3.99 -11.74
CA THR A 282 -17.63 2.56 -11.40
C THR A 282 -18.76 1.86 -12.15
N TRP A 283 -19.93 2.50 -12.26
CA TRP A 283 -21.08 1.88 -12.91
C TRP A 283 -20.96 1.84 -14.44
N PHE A 284 -20.46 2.94 -15.05
CA PHE A 284 -20.47 3.11 -16.51
C PHE A 284 -19.18 2.69 -17.22
N PHE A 285 -18.02 2.70 -16.56
CA PHE A 285 -16.69 2.57 -17.19
C PHE A 285 -15.83 1.44 -16.62
N ILE A 286 -16.34 0.63 -15.69
CA ILE A 286 -15.68 -0.60 -15.26
C ILE A 286 -16.46 -1.74 -15.84
N LYS A 287 -15.91 -2.54 -16.76
CA LYS A 287 -16.62 -3.71 -17.29
C LYS A 287 -16.52 -4.91 -16.36
N GLU A 288 -17.67 -5.53 -16.05
CA GLU A 288 -17.72 -6.75 -15.26
C GLU A 288 -18.73 -7.74 -15.83
N GLU A 289 -18.34 -9.01 -15.87
CA GLU A 289 -19.19 -10.13 -16.26
C GLU A 289 -19.94 -10.69 -15.06
N LYS A 290 -21.19 -11.10 -15.26
CA LYS A 290 -21.98 -11.71 -14.19
C LYS A 290 -21.42 -13.08 -13.82
N ARG A 291 -21.32 -13.37 -12.54
CA ARG A 291 -20.97 -14.70 -12.00
C ARG A 291 -21.96 -15.16 -10.95
N GLU A 292 -22.09 -16.48 -10.84
CA GLU A 292 -22.85 -17.11 -9.77
C GLU A 292 -22.10 -17.03 -8.44
N ARG A 293 -22.86 -17.17 -7.36
CA ARG A 293 -22.32 -17.17 -6.00
C ARG A 293 -21.42 -18.38 -5.79
N ALA A 294 -20.24 -18.17 -5.21
CA ALA A 294 -19.37 -19.27 -4.83
C ALA A 294 -19.91 -19.99 -3.58
N ASP A 295 -19.70 -21.30 -3.52
CA ASP A 295 -19.86 -22.03 -2.25
C ASP A 295 -18.72 -21.61 -1.31
N PHE A 296 -19.06 -20.84 -0.28
CA PHE A 296 -18.09 -20.28 0.66
C PHE A 296 -17.23 -21.35 1.34
N ARG A 297 -17.83 -22.50 1.71
CA ARG A 297 -17.08 -23.56 2.39
C ARG A 297 -16.08 -24.20 1.45
N LYS A 298 -16.50 -24.46 0.21
CA LYS A 298 -15.62 -24.97 -0.83
C LYS A 298 -14.50 -23.97 -1.14
N TYR A 299 -14.84 -22.69 -1.31
CA TYR A 299 -13.89 -21.63 -1.58
C TYR A 299 -12.82 -21.50 -0.49
N ILE A 300 -13.21 -21.50 0.80
CA ILE A 300 -12.24 -21.39 1.89
C ILE A 300 -11.30 -22.60 1.95
N ASN A 301 -11.81 -23.81 1.66
CA ASN A 301 -10.96 -25.01 1.57
C ASN A 301 -9.98 -24.90 0.39
N GLU A 302 -10.46 -24.54 -0.81
CA GLU A 302 -9.61 -24.35 -2.00
C GLU A 302 -8.58 -23.23 -1.78
N PHE A 303 -8.97 -22.15 -1.10
CA PHE A 303 -8.07 -21.06 -0.73
C PHE A 303 -7.02 -21.53 0.27
N TRP A 304 -7.40 -22.30 1.29
CA TRP A 304 -6.46 -22.91 2.23
C TRP A 304 -5.46 -23.84 1.53
N ASP A 305 -5.95 -24.70 0.63
CA ASP A 305 -5.09 -25.58 -0.16
C ASP A 305 -4.09 -24.78 -1.00
N LEU A 306 -4.54 -23.66 -1.59
CA LEU A 306 -3.67 -22.73 -2.31
C LEU A 306 -2.62 -22.09 -1.38
N LEU A 307 -2.99 -21.66 -0.18
CA LEU A 307 -2.03 -21.13 0.82
C LEU A 307 -0.98 -22.16 1.20
N CYS A 308 -1.35 -23.43 1.25
CA CYS A 308 -0.44 -24.53 1.55
C CYS A 308 0.46 -24.94 0.37
N THR A 309 0.26 -24.37 -0.83
CA THR A 309 1.17 -24.61 -1.95
C THR A 309 2.52 -23.93 -1.72
N ARG A 310 3.57 -24.58 -2.21
CA ARG A 310 4.95 -24.10 -2.05
C ARG A 310 5.18 -22.68 -2.52
N VAL A 311 4.63 -22.31 -3.68
CA VAL A 311 4.81 -20.97 -4.24
C VAL A 311 4.24 -19.91 -3.29
N VAL A 312 3.02 -20.11 -2.78
CA VAL A 312 2.30 -19.11 -2.00
C VAL A 312 2.89 -18.91 -0.61
N TYR A 313 3.12 -19.99 0.17
CA TYR A 313 3.68 -19.81 1.51
C TYR A 313 5.12 -19.28 1.48
N GLN A 314 5.92 -19.58 0.46
CA GLN A 314 7.28 -19.04 0.34
C GLN A 314 7.25 -17.53 0.10
N ILE A 315 6.37 -17.06 -0.78
CA ILE A 315 6.19 -15.63 -1.06
C ILE A 315 5.66 -14.89 0.17
N ILE A 316 4.67 -15.45 0.87
CA ILE A 316 4.13 -14.88 2.11
C ILE A 316 5.22 -14.80 3.19
N ALA A 317 5.97 -15.88 3.40
CA ALA A 317 7.06 -15.91 4.38
C ALA A 317 8.16 -14.92 4.01
N TYR A 318 8.51 -14.80 2.72
CA TYR A 318 9.45 -13.80 2.25
C TYR A 318 8.97 -12.37 2.59
N HIS A 319 7.76 -12.00 2.17
CA HIS A 319 7.23 -10.66 2.42
C HIS A 319 7.17 -10.32 3.90
N PHE A 320 6.79 -11.27 4.75
CA PHE A 320 6.73 -11.05 6.19
C PHE A 320 8.12 -10.91 6.81
N PHE A 321 8.97 -11.93 6.69
CA PHE A 321 10.26 -11.94 7.38
C PHE A 321 11.25 -10.94 6.79
N ALA A 322 11.39 -10.90 5.46
CA ALA A 322 12.25 -9.90 4.82
C ALA A 322 11.72 -8.49 5.09
N GLY A 323 10.39 -8.30 5.06
CA GLY A 323 9.74 -7.04 5.41
C GLY A 323 10.06 -6.56 6.82
N ILE A 324 10.01 -7.46 7.82
CA ILE A 324 10.34 -7.10 9.22
C ILE A 324 11.78 -6.62 9.30
N PHE A 325 12.75 -7.46 8.89
CA PHE A 325 14.17 -7.15 9.09
C PHE A 325 14.65 -5.97 8.23
N SER A 326 14.09 -5.78 7.03
CA SER A 326 14.41 -4.61 6.19
C SER A 326 13.78 -3.30 6.67
N SER A 327 12.73 -3.36 7.50
CA SER A 327 12.06 -2.19 8.07
C SER A 327 12.56 -1.83 9.47
N ILE A 328 13.51 -2.57 10.04
CA ILE A 328 14.14 -2.22 11.32
C ILE A 328 14.98 -0.96 11.09
N SER A 329 14.59 0.12 11.76
CA SER A 329 15.25 1.42 11.67
C SER A 329 16.01 1.70 12.97
N TYR A 330 16.29 2.97 13.25
CA TYR A 330 16.91 3.45 14.48
C TYR A 330 16.18 4.70 14.97
N THR A 331 15.95 4.75 16.28
CA THR A 331 15.19 5.78 16.99
C THR A 331 15.88 7.14 17.01
N ALA A 332 17.20 7.17 16.79
CA ALA A 332 17.98 8.40 16.77
C ALA A 332 17.71 9.29 15.54
N SER A 333 17.09 8.76 14.47
CA SER A 333 16.91 9.50 13.21
C SER A 333 16.20 10.84 13.40
N SER A 334 15.08 10.85 14.13
CA SER A 334 14.29 12.07 14.38
C SER A 334 15.02 13.08 15.28
N PRO A 335 15.62 12.69 16.42
CA PRO A 335 16.47 13.58 17.21
C PRO A 335 17.68 14.16 16.44
N VAL A 336 18.35 13.37 15.61
CA VAL A 336 19.48 13.85 14.77
C VAL A 336 18.98 14.90 13.79
N GLN A 337 17.86 14.63 13.11
CA GLN A 337 17.21 15.55 12.18
C GLN A 337 16.86 16.90 12.85
N SER A 338 16.32 16.86 14.06
CA SER A 338 15.86 18.06 14.76
C SER A 338 16.97 18.84 15.46
N TYR A 339 17.88 18.18 16.18
CA TYR A 339 18.83 18.85 17.09
C TYR A 339 20.26 18.94 16.57
N MET A 340 20.66 18.06 15.63
CA MET A 340 22.03 18.07 15.09
C MET A 340 22.09 18.72 13.71
N VAL A 341 21.00 18.63 12.94
CA VAL A 341 20.95 19.10 11.54
C VAL A 341 19.95 20.26 11.35
N ASP A 342 19.15 20.58 12.38
CA ASP A 342 18.18 21.67 12.40
C ASP A 342 17.19 21.64 11.23
N VAL A 343 16.77 20.45 10.77
CA VAL A 343 15.85 20.34 9.61
C VAL A 343 14.53 21.02 9.91
N THR A 344 14.15 21.95 9.04
CA THR A 344 12.88 22.66 9.14
C THR A 344 11.71 21.75 8.70
N PRO A 345 10.51 21.93 9.28
CA PRO A 345 9.32 21.18 8.90
C PRO A 345 9.03 21.26 7.39
N ILE A 346 9.17 22.44 6.78
CA ILE A 346 8.95 22.64 5.34
C ILE A 346 9.89 21.81 4.47
N ASN A 347 11.17 21.67 4.87
CA ASN A 347 12.13 20.85 4.16
C ASN A 347 11.84 19.36 4.35
N SER A 348 11.30 18.96 5.50
CA SER A 348 10.82 17.59 5.73
C SER A 348 9.63 17.25 4.83
N THR A 349 8.62 18.13 4.72
CA THR A 349 7.47 17.91 3.83
C THR A 349 7.91 17.86 2.36
N LEU A 350 8.81 18.76 1.95
CA LEU A 350 9.35 18.75 0.58
C LEU A 350 10.15 17.46 0.30
N ASN A 351 10.89 16.96 1.30
CA ASN A 351 11.61 15.70 1.23
C ASN A 351 10.67 14.51 0.99
N ASP A 352 9.54 14.43 1.69
CA ASP A 352 8.57 13.34 1.53
C ASP A 352 7.96 13.35 0.11
N VAL A 353 7.59 14.54 -0.39
CA VAL A 353 7.11 14.73 -1.76
C VAL A 353 8.15 14.27 -2.78
N LEU A 354 9.42 14.69 -2.63
CA LEU A 354 10.51 14.27 -3.51
C LEU A 354 10.76 12.75 -3.41
N GLY A 355 10.61 12.19 -2.21
CA GLY A 355 10.65 10.76 -1.97
C GLY A 355 9.59 10.00 -2.77
N HIS A 356 8.34 10.45 -2.78
CA HIS A 356 7.27 9.85 -3.58
C HIS A 356 7.48 10.01 -5.09
N VAL A 357 8.08 11.11 -5.54
CA VAL A 357 8.51 11.27 -6.95
C VAL A 357 9.57 10.23 -7.30
N CYS A 358 10.57 10.03 -6.46
CA CYS A 358 11.59 8.99 -6.62
C CYS A 358 10.99 7.58 -6.60
N PHE A 359 10.03 7.31 -5.71
CA PHE A 359 9.30 6.06 -5.65
C PHE A 359 8.57 5.77 -6.97
N LEU A 360 7.86 6.77 -7.50
CA LEU A 360 7.20 6.72 -8.80
C LEU A 360 8.19 6.45 -9.94
N ILE A 361 9.35 7.12 -9.94
CA ILE A 361 10.42 6.88 -10.91
C ILE A 361 10.87 5.42 -10.85
N GLY A 362 11.04 4.85 -9.64
CA GLY A 362 11.36 3.44 -9.44
C GLY A 362 10.36 2.49 -10.11
N ILE A 363 9.06 2.73 -9.91
CA ILE A 363 7.99 1.97 -10.57
C ILE A 363 8.13 2.08 -12.11
N MET A 364 8.31 3.28 -12.64
CA MET A 364 8.36 3.53 -14.08
C MET A 364 9.61 2.95 -14.74
N VAL A 365 10.76 2.98 -14.06
CA VAL A 365 12.01 2.35 -14.51
C VAL A 365 11.83 0.84 -14.58
N THR A 366 11.29 0.20 -13.54
CA THR A 366 11.00 -1.25 -13.55
C THR A 366 10.01 -1.60 -14.66
N SER A 367 8.98 -0.78 -14.86
CA SER A 367 8.00 -0.99 -15.92
C SER A 367 8.62 -0.92 -17.33
N LYS A 368 9.53 0.01 -17.56
CA LYS A 368 10.10 0.27 -18.90
C LYS A 368 11.25 -0.66 -19.23
N TYR A 369 12.12 -0.93 -18.26
CA TYR A 369 13.39 -1.63 -18.49
C TYR A 369 13.54 -2.90 -17.63
N GLY A 370 12.85 -2.97 -16.48
CA GLY A 370 13.09 -3.98 -15.46
C GLY A 370 12.13 -5.18 -15.42
N LEU A 371 11.21 -5.31 -16.38
CA LEU A 371 10.24 -6.42 -16.40
C LEU A 371 10.88 -7.81 -16.52
N HIS A 372 12.14 -7.88 -16.95
CA HIS A 372 12.92 -9.11 -17.15
C HIS A 372 14.14 -9.21 -16.21
N TRP A 373 14.27 -8.30 -15.25
CA TRP A 373 15.38 -8.34 -14.32
C TRP A 373 15.16 -9.41 -13.25
N ASN A 374 16.26 -10.01 -12.81
CA ASN A 374 16.25 -10.95 -11.69
C ASN A 374 15.86 -10.20 -10.41
N TRP A 375 14.72 -10.59 -9.83
CA TRP A 375 14.14 -9.92 -8.67
C TRP A 375 15.06 -9.97 -7.45
N ARG A 376 15.70 -11.12 -7.19
CA ARG A 376 16.64 -11.27 -6.06
C ARG A 376 17.86 -10.38 -6.24
N GLY A 377 18.44 -10.41 -7.44
CA GLY A 377 19.65 -9.64 -7.74
C GLY A 377 19.41 -8.14 -7.58
N MET A 378 18.26 -7.67 -8.03
CA MET A 378 17.92 -6.25 -7.92
C MET A 378 17.78 -5.79 -6.47
N ILE A 379 17.12 -6.57 -5.61
CA ILE A 379 16.96 -6.23 -4.18
C ILE A 379 18.34 -6.10 -3.50
N VAL A 380 19.27 -7.00 -3.81
CA VAL A 380 20.64 -6.93 -3.27
C VAL A 380 21.40 -5.73 -3.83
N TRP A 381 21.42 -5.52 -5.15
CA TRP A 381 22.20 -4.42 -5.74
C TRP A 381 21.69 -3.05 -5.32
N THR A 382 20.37 -2.86 -5.36
CA THR A 382 19.76 -1.60 -4.96
C THR A 382 19.93 -1.38 -3.47
N GLY A 383 19.70 -2.40 -2.63
CA GLY A 383 19.92 -2.32 -1.18
C GLY A 383 21.38 -2.05 -0.79
N LEU A 384 22.35 -2.63 -1.51
CA LEU A 384 23.77 -2.38 -1.25
C LEU A 384 24.16 -0.92 -1.55
N VAL A 385 23.68 -0.37 -2.67
CA VAL A 385 23.91 1.05 -3.01
C VAL A 385 23.29 1.96 -1.95
N VAL A 386 22.04 1.68 -1.56
CA VAL A 386 21.32 2.39 -0.49
C VAL A 386 22.13 2.41 0.80
N ILE A 387 22.52 1.24 1.29
CA ILE A 387 23.24 1.11 2.57
C ILE A 387 24.56 1.88 2.53
N ILE A 388 25.32 1.78 1.43
CA ILE A 388 26.61 2.47 1.33
C ILE A 388 26.43 3.99 1.38
N VAL A 389 25.49 4.53 0.59
CA VAL A 389 25.27 5.98 0.51
C VAL A 389 24.69 6.52 1.81
N ASP A 390 23.64 5.88 2.33
CA ASP A 390 22.94 6.33 3.53
C ASP A 390 23.82 6.19 4.78
N CYS A 391 24.55 5.08 4.92
CA CYS A 391 25.48 4.90 6.04
C CYS A 391 26.62 5.92 6.01
N ALA A 392 27.20 6.20 4.83
CA ALA A 392 28.26 7.20 4.71
C ALA A 392 27.79 8.59 5.13
N VAL A 393 26.63 9.03 4.63
CA VAL A 393 26.05 10.33 5.01
C VAL A 393 25.69 10.37 6.48
N ALA A 394 25.04 9.32 6.99
CA ALA A 394 24.61 9.28 8.39
C ALA A 394 25.81 9.38 9.34
N LEU A 395 26.87 8.62 9.10
CA LEU A 395 28.08 8.66 9.93
C LEU A 395 28.84 9.99 9.80
N ILE A 396 28.97 10.56 8.59
CA ILE A 396 29.58 11.89 8.39
C ILE A 396 28.82 12.96 9.18
N THR A 397 27.49 12.86 9.22
CA THR A 397 26.62 13.81 9.92
C THR A 397 26.72 13.65 11.43
N VAL A 398 26.57 12.41 11.94
CA VAL A 398 26.63 12.12 13.38
C VAL A 398 27.98 12.52 13.97
N TRP A 399 29.08 12.24 13.25
CA TRP A 399 30.43 12.58 13.71
C TRP A 399 30.84 14.03 13.47
N ASP A 400 29.93 14.89 13.00
CA ASP A 400 30.15 16.33 12.82
C ASP A 400 31.29 16.67 11.84
N VAL A 401 31.48 15.82 10.83
CA VAL A 401 32.42 16.11 9.74
C VAL A 401 31.78 17.09 8.75
N PHE A 402 30.50 16.89 8.45
CA PHE A 402 29.69 17.80 7.65
C PHE A 402 28.21 17.63 7.99
N ARG A 403 27.52 18.73 8.31
CA ARG A 403 26.09 18.74 8.64
C ARG A 403 25.36 19.74 7.77
N SER A 404 24.35 19.26 7.07
CA SER A 404 23.44 20.08 6.26
C SER A 404 22.13 19.34 6.11
N GLN A 405 21.02 20.07 6.16
CA GLN A 405 19.67 19.51 6.00
C GLN A 405 19.56 18.68 4.72
N TRP A 406 20.00 19.21 3.59
CA TRP A 406 19.96 18.52 2.30
C TRP A 406 20.97 17.37 2.20
N PHE A 407 22.03 17.40 3.01
CA PHE A 407 22.97 16.30 3.07
C PHE A 407 22.35 15.11 3.80
N TRP A 408 21.70 15.33 4.95
CA TRP A 408 20.98 14.30 5.70
C TRP A 408 19.75 13.75 4.96
N LEU A 409 18.97 14.63 4.35
CA LEU A 409 17.72 14.28 3.65
C LEU A 409 17.95 13.65 2.26
N GLY A 410 19.11 13.89 1.64
CA GLY A 410 19.42 13.43 0.29
C GLY A 410 19.35 11.90 0.10
N PRO A 411 20.06 11.09 0.90
CA PRO A 411 20.00 9.64 0.76
C PRO A 411 18.59 9.07 0.93
N PRO A 412 17.81 9.38 1.99
CA PRO A 412 16.43 8.92 2.11
C PRO A 412 15.59 9.12 0.83
N ILE A 413 15.73 10.26 0.14
CA ILE A 413 15.06 10.50 -1.16
C ILE A 413 15.54 9.51 -2.23
N ALA A 414 16.86 9.33 -2.36
CA ALA A 414 17.44 8.44 -3.35
C ALA A 414 17.06 6.96 -3.11
N VAL A 415 16.93 6.55 -1.84
CA VAL A 415 16.52 5.20 -1.44
C VAL A 415 15.09 4.87 -1.88
N GLN A 416 14.24 5.87 -2.07
CA GLN A 416 12.86 5.63 -2.52
C GLN A 416 12.76 5.02 -3.93
N ILE A 417 13.76 5.23 -4.80
CA ILE A 417 13.81 4.60 -6.13
C ILE A 417 13.89 3.06 -5.97
N PRO A 418 14.91 2.48 -5.29
CA PRO A 418 14.94 1.09 -4.86
C PRO A 418 13.67 0.58 -4.18
N SER A 419 13.08 1.37 -3.28
CA SER A 419 11.86 0.98 -2.57
C SER A 419 10.69 0.80 -3.54
N GLY A 420 10.49 1.72 -4.48
CA GLY A 420 9.44 1.61 -5.51
C GLY A 420 9.62 0.40 -6.42
N VAL A 421 10.89 0.08 -6.72
CA VAL A 421 11.27 -1.10 -7.50
C VAL A 421 10.95 -2.41 -6.76
N ALA A 422 11.32 -2.52 -5.48
CA ALA A 422 11.06 -3.71 -4.67
C ALA A 422 9.55 -3.90 -4.44
N TRP A 423 8.84 -2.80 -4.18
CA TRP A 423 7.41 -2.80 -3.94
C TRP A 423 6.59 -3.27 -5.15
N ILE A 424 6.89 -2.77 -6.37
CA ILE A 424 6.13 -3.19 -7.56
C ILE A 424 6.38 -4.67 -7.91
N ILE A 425 7.55 -5.22 -7.61
CA ILE A 425 7.86 -6.64 -7.82
C ILE A 425 7.00 -7.53 -6.94
N ALA A 426 6.80 -7.16 -5.67
CA ALA A 426 5.89 -7.88 -4.77
C ALA A 426 4.51 -8.07 -5.41
N LEU A 427 4.04 -7.05 -6.13
CA LEU A 427 2.75 -7.06 -6.79
C LEU A 427 2.76 -7.86 -8.10
N PHE A 428 3.87 -7.88 -8.85
CA PHE A 428 4.01 -8.74 -10.03
C PHE A 428 3.95 -10.22 -9.67
N VAL A 429 4.64 -10.61 -8.60
CA VAL A 429 4.58 -11.98 -8.06
C VAL A 429 3.14 -12.40 -7.78
N THR A 430 2.34 -11.47 -7.23
CA THR A 430 0.96 -11.73 -6.85
C THR A 430 0.06 -12.09 -8.04
N VAL A 431 0.30 -11.46 -9.20
CA VAL A 431 -0.44 -11.78 -10.44
C VAL A 431 -0.16 -13.17 -10.97
N GLU A 432 1.06 -13.67 -10.74
CA GLU A 432 1.47 -15.02 -11.17
C GLU A 432 0.87 -16.14 -10.30
N ILE A 433 0.55 -15.85 -9.04
CA ILE A 433 0.01 -16.84 -8.09
C ILE A 433 -1.51 -16.80 -7.95
N ALA A 434 -2.15 -15.69 -8.31
CA ALA A 434 -3.59 -15.54 -8.20
C ALA A 434 -4.32 -16.49 -9.17
N GLY A 435 -5.23 -17.31 -8.64
CA GLY A 435 -6.07 -18.19 -9.42
C GLY A 435 -7.34 -17.48 -9.91
N VAL A 436 -8.03 -18.11 -10.87
CA VAL A 436 -9.33 -17.62 -11.33
C VAL A 436 -10.35 -17.79 -10.21
N GLY A 437 -10.98 -16.70 -9.79
CA GLY A 437 -12.01 -16.68 -8.75
C GLY A 437 -11.54 -16.29 -7.36
N ASN A 438 -10.23 -16.30 -7.07
CA ASN A 438 -9.67 -15.88 -5.79
C ASN A 438 -8.70 -14.68 -5.91
N GLU A 439 -8.85 -13.91 -6.99
CA GLU A 439 -7.95 -12.81 -7.33
C GLU A 439 -7.88 -11.78 -6.21
N GLY A 440 -9.03 -11.45 -5.60
CA GLY A 440 -9.13 -10.46 -4.54
C GLY A 440 -8.49 -10.94 -3.24
N ALA A 441 -8.74 -12.19 -2.84
CA ALA A 441 -8.16 -12.74 -1.62
C ALA A 441 -6.64 -12.87 -1.70
N VAL A 442 -6.10 -13.38 -2.81
CA VAL A 442 -4.64 -13.54 -2.97
C VAL A 442 -3.94 -12.18 -3.03
N TYR A 443 -4.48 -11.24 -3.81
CA TYR A 443 -3.93 -9.88 -3.88
C TYR A 443 -4.00 -9.15 -2.54
N GLY A 444 -5.15 -9.26 -1.87
CA GLY A 444 -5.36 -8.71 -0.54
C GLY A 444 -4.42 -9.32 0.49
N LEU A 445 -4.14 -10.63 0.42
CA LEU A 445 -3.26 -11.32 1.36
C LEU A 445 -1.80 -10.89 1.24
N VAL A 446 -1.24 -10.87 0.03
CA VAL A 446 0.17 -10.46 -0.15
C VAL A 446 0.36 -9.02 0.33
N THR A 447 -0.59 -8.13 0.01
CA THR A 447 -0.56 -6.74 0.49
C THR A 447 -0.69 -6.65 2.01
N THR A 448 -1.62 -7.42 2.59
CA THR A 448 -1.84 -7.48 4.05
C THR A 448 -0.57 -7.89 4.79
N VAL A 449 0.08 -8.96 4.32
CA VAL A 449 1.30 -9.49 4.94
C VAL A 449 2.44 -8.47 4.87
N GLY A 450 2.57 -7.76 3.74
CA GLY A 450 3.54 -6.68 3.59
C GLY A 450 3.32 -5.55 4.60
N ASN A 451 2.07 -5.12 4.79
CA ASN A 451 1.75 -4.05 5.73
C ASN A 451 1.91 -4.47 7.20
N LEU A 452 1.62 -5.73 7.53
CA LEU A 452 1.79 -6.26 8.88
C LEU A 452 3.26 -6.35 9.31
N ALA A 453 4.22 -6.38 8.38
CA ALA A 453 5.64 -6.46 8.73
C ALA A 453 6.15 -5.20 9.44
N SER A 454 5.64 -4.02 9.09
CA SER A 454 6.12 -2.73 9.61
C SER A 454 5.89 -2.55 11.12
N PRO A 455 4.68 -2.78 11.69
CA PRO A 455 4.48 -2.67 13.14
C PRO A 455 5.37 -3.61 13.98
N PHE A 456 5.64 -4.82 13.48
CA PHE A 456 6.58 -5.74 14.12
C PHE A 456 8.01 -5.20 14.08
N ALA A 457 8.43 -4.64 12.94
CA ALA A 457 9.75 -4.01 12.80
C ALA A 457 9.91 -2.81 13.75
N THR A 458 8.89 -1.96 13.88
CA THR A 458 8.89 -0.83 14.82
C THR A 458 9.03 -1.31 16.26
N THR A 459 8.27 -2.32 16.66
CA THR A 459 8.36 -2.89 18.02
C THR A 459 9.76 -3.45 18.29
N LEU A 460 10.33 -4.17 17.32
CA LEU A 460 11.68 -4.73 17.45
C LEU A 460 12.76 -3.63 17.48
N THR A 461 12.60 -2.56 16.69
CA THR A 461 13.46 -1.38 16.71
C THR A 461 13.50 -0.78 18.12
N LEU A 462 12.34 -0.56 18.75
CA LEU A 462 12.27 -0.02 20.12
C LEU A 462 12.94 -0.93 21.15
N LEU A 463 12.82 -2.26 21.01
CA LEU A 463 13.46 -3.22 21.90
C LEU A 463 14.98 -3.28 21.72
N ILE A 464 15.46 -3.19 20.48
CA ILE A 464 16.89 -3.16 20.13
C ILE A 464 17.53 -1.86 20.61
N ASP A 465 16.83 -0.74 20.43
CA ASP A 465 17.35 0.59 20.75
C ASP A 465 17.20 0.96 22.23
N GLY A 466 16.25 0.36 22.95
CA GLY A 466 15.95 0.67 24.35
C GLY A 466 17.16 0.64 25.32
N PRO A 467 18.14 -0.27 25.18
CA PRO A 467 19.37 -0.25 25.98
C PRO A 467 20.27 0.96 25.72
N PHE A 468 20.17 1.61 24.56
CA PHE A 468 20.93 2.80 24.22
C PHE A 468 20.23 4.02 24.81
N ASN A 469 20.95 4.81 25.59
CA ASN A 469 20.38 5.98 26.28
C ASN A 469 20.28 7.19 25.33
N ILE A 470 19.58 7.04 24.21
CA ILE A 470 19.41 8.08 23.20
C ILE A 470 18.19 8.93 23.58
N THR A 471 18.45 10.01 24.31
CA THR A 471 17.44 10.98 24.75
C THR A 471 17.66 12.32 24.07
N ASN A 472 16.60 13.11 23.87
CA ASN A 472 16.69 14.43 23.23
C ASN A 472 17.74 15.33 23.91
N THR A 473 17.83 15.30 25.24
CA THR A 473 18.81 16.07 26.00
C THR A 473 20.24 15.63 25.74
N ARG A 474 20.50 14.33 25.60
CA ARG A 474 21.84 13.82 25.26
C ARG A 474 22.19 14.11 23.80
N VAL A 475 21.25 13.96 22.88
CA VAL A 475 21.48 14.28 21.45
C VAL A 475 21.78 15.77 21.29
N LEU A 476 21.05 16.64 22.01
CA LEU A 476 21.30 18.08 22.03
C LEU A 476 22.67 18.43 22.64
N ALA A 477 23.12 17.70 23.65
CA ALA A 477 24.46 17.88 24.22
C ALA A 477 25.59 17.48 23.25
N ASP A 478 25.28 16.63 22.26
CA ASP A 478 26.14 16.24 21.14
C ASP A 478 27.55 15.79 21.57
N ASP A 479 27.63 15.01 22.65
CA ASP A 479 28.89 14.49 23.17
C ASP A 479 29.38 13.23 22.43
N HIS A 480 30.63 12.83 22.70
CA HIS A 480 31.19 11.63 22.07
C HIS A 480 30.40 10.36 22.42
N SER A 481 29.84 10.28 23.62
CA SER A 481 29.12 9.08 24.08
C SER A 481 27.81 8.89 23.33
N VAL A 482 27.04 9.96 23.10
CA VAL A 482 25.79 9.87 22.35
C VAL A 482 26.06 9.59 20.87
N ARG A 483 27.12 10.17 20.29
CA ARG A 483 27.52 9.87 18.91
C ARG A 483 27.88 8.39 18.73
N MET A 484 28.52 7.78 19.71
CA MET A 484 28.80 6.34 19.74
C MET A 484 27.52 5.51 19.86
N ASP A 485 26.63 5.85 20.79
CA ASP A 485 25.33 5.17 20.97
C ASP A 485 24.52 5.20 19.66
N ILE A 486 24.42 6.38 19.02
CA ILE A 486 23.75 6.56 17.72
C ILE A 486 24.42 5.70 16.64
N THR A 487 25.76 5.71 16.56
CA THR A 487 26.51 4.91 15.59
C THR A 487 26.20 3.42 15.71
N TYR A 488 26.10 2.88 16.94
CA TYR A 488 25.74 1.48 17.14
C TYR A 488 24.34 1.16 16.63
N THR A 489 23.34 2.00 16.93
CA THR A 489 21.96 1.78 16.44
C THR A 489 21.87 1.81 14.91
N ILE A 490 22.60 2.74 14.26
CA ILE A 490 22.71 2.83 12.79
C ILE A 490 23.32 1.54 12.22
N ILE A 491 24.43 1.06 12.78
CA ILE A 491 25.07 -0.18 12.33
C ILE A 491 24.14 -1.37 12.48
N ILE A 492 23.42 -1.48 13.61
CA ILE A 492 22.49 -2.57 13.85
C ILE A 492 21.36 -2.56 12.81
N SER A 493 20.76 -1.40 12.52
CA SER A 493 19.72 -1.26 11.51
C SER A 493 20.18 -1.73 10.11
N TYR A 494 21.37 -1.35 9.67
CA TYR A 494 21.91 -1.83 8.39
C TYR A 494 22.28 -3.31 8.40
N VAL A 495 22.80 -3.85 9.51
CA VAL A 495 23.05 -5.28 9.65
C VAL A 495 21.74 -6.07 9.55
N MET A 496 20.66 -5.59 10.16
CA MET A 496 19.33 -6.21 10.02
C MET A 496 18.79 -6.12 8.60
N THR A 497 19.02 -5.01 7.91
CA THR A 497 18.67 -4.87 6.49
C THR A 497 19.42 -5.89 5.63
N ILE A 498 20.72 -6.10 5.86
CA ILE A 498 21.50 -7.15 5.17
C ILE A 498 21.00 -8.54 5.56
N PHE A 499 20.66 -8.76 6.83
CA PHE A 499 20.12 -10.03 7.31
C PHE A 499 18.78 -10.37 6.64
N SER A 500 17.97 -9.38 6.27
CA SER A 500 16.73 -9.59 5.50
C SER A 500 16.99 -10.34 4.17
N TRP A 501 18.19 -10.21 3.60
CA TRP A 501 18.55 -10.88 2.35
C TRP A 501 18.73 -12.38 2.50
N VAL A 502 18.89 -12.89 3.73
CA VAL A 502 18.85 -14.33 4.02
C VAL A 502 17.53 -14.92 3.52
N PHE A 503 16.42 -14.19 3.55
CA PHE A 503 15.13 -14.68 3.10
C PHE A 503 14.94 -14.67 1.58
N LEU A 504 15.88 -14.12 0.79
CA LEU A 504 15.76 -14.07 -0.68
C LEU A 504 15.68 -15.43 -1.34
N PHE A 505 16.10 -16.52 -0.67
CA PHE A 505 15.92 -17.87 -1.22
C PHE A 505 14.44 -18.26 -1.36
N LEU A 506 13.55 -17.62 -0.61
CA LEU A 506 12.09 -17.83 -0.65
C LEU A 506 11.41 -17.09 -1.81
N LEU A 507 11.95 -15.95 -2.23
CA LEU A 507 11.42 -15.17 -3.36
C LEU A 507 11.85 -15.84 -4.68
N PRO A 508 10.97 -16.15 -5.65
CA PRO A 508 11.40 -16.63 -6.97
C PRO A 508 12.32 -15.62 -7.69
N LYS A 509 13.19 -16.07 -8.62
CA LYS A 509 14.10 -15.13 -9.31
C LYS A 509 13.37 -14.29 -10.36
N GLN A 510 12.29 -14.81 -10.93
CA GLN A 510 11.53 -14.16 -12.00
C GLN A 510 10.13 -14.77 -12.15
N LYS A 511 9.34 -14.23 -13.09
CA LYS A 511 8.00 -14.73 -13.47
C LYS A 511 8.02 -16.19 -13.89
N GLU A 512 8.95 -16.59 -14.74
CA GLU A 512 9.08 -17.98 -15.23
C GLU A 512 9.33 -18.96 -14.08
N ASP A 513 10.32 -18.68 -13.21
CA ASP A 513 10.56 -19.45 -11.99
C ASP A 513 9.32 -19.52 -11.09
N THR A 514 8.53 -18.44 -11.00
CA THR A 514 7.30 -18.40 -10.20
C THR A 514 6.25 -19.34 -10.78
N GLN A 515 6.08 -19.34 -12.11
CA GLN A 515 5.16 -20.25 -12.79
C GLN A 515 5.62 -21.70 -12.72
N GLU A 516 6.91 -21.97 -12.86
CA GLU A 516 7.47 -23.30 -12.68
C GLU A 516 7.23 -23.80 -11.25
N LEU A 517 7.46 -22.95 -10.26
CA LEU A 517 7.21 -23.27 -8.86
C LEU A 517 5.71 -23.47 -8.58
N ALA A 518 4.83 -22.71 -9.23
CA ALA A 518 3.39 -22.92 -9.14
C ALA A 518 2.95 -24.26 -9.75
N ARG A 519 3.58 -24.69 -10.86
CA ARG A 519 3.28 -25.98 -11.52
C ARG A 519 3.85 -27.18 -10.78
N THR A 520 5.07 -27.07 -10.26
CA THR A 520 5.84 -28.20 -9.69
C THR A 520 5.85 -28.25 -8.17
N GLY A 521 5.47 -27.15 -7.51
CA GLY A 521 5.69 -26.95 -6.08
C GLY A 521 4.90 -27.87 -5.16
N GLY A 522 3.81 -28.47 -5.64
CA GLY A 522 2.90 -29.31 -4.86
C GLY A 522 2.28 -28.61 -3.65
N SER A 523 1.36 -29.31 -2.99
CA SER A 523 0.93 -28.99 -1.61
C SER A 523 1.57 -30.00 -0.67
N LYS A 524 2.09 -29.55 0.47
CA LYS A 524 2.59 -30.46 1.53
C LYS A 524 1.46 -31.05 2.38
N VAL A 525 0.20 -30.76 2.06
CA VAL A 525 -0.95 -31.33 2.76
C VAL A 525 -1.25 -32.69 2.13
N ALA A 526 -0.58 -33.71 2.67
CA ALA A 526 -0.93 -35.12 2.53
C ALA A 526 -1.65 -35.58 3.80
#